data_AF-A0A7V2UJA8-F1
#
_entry.id   AF-A0A7V2UJA8-F1
#
_cell.length_a   1.000
_cell.length_b   1.000
_cell.length_c   1.000
_cell.angle_alpha   90.00
_cell.angle_beta   90.00
_cell.angle_gamma   90.00
#
_symmetry.space_group_name_H-M   'P 1'
#
loop_
_entity.id
_entity.type
_entity.pdbx_description
1 polymer ?
#
loop_
_entity_poly.entity_id
_entity_poly.type
_entity_poly.pdbx_seq_one_letter_code
_entity_poly.pdbx_strand_id
1 'polypeptide(L)'
;YLDIKAGRLDGTVADKVEVNGGFLRKDEGKGYGFVGPDLAQPKYFGDGVGVALRKGQTDLKNQLNGAIKAIRSNGTYDKIAKKYFDFDVYGK
;
A
#
# COMPACT_ATOMS: atom_id res chain seq x y z
N TYR A 1 8.33 -6.45 -13.22
CA TYR A 1 9.49 -7.21 -12.71
C TYR A 1 10.28 -7.95 -13.81
N LEU A 2 10.31 -7.44 -15.06
CA LEU A 2 11.02 -8.13 -16.15
C LEU A 2 12.55 -8.07 -15.98
N ASP A 3 13.09 -6.93 -15.56
CA ASP A 3 14.55 -6.76 -15.41
C ASP A 3 15.13 -7.48 -14.19
N ILE A 4 14.37 -7.59 -13.10
CA ILE A 4 14.70 -8.47 -11.95
C ILE A 4 14.79 -9.92 -12.45
N LYS A 5 13.77 -10.39 -13.19
CA LYS A 5 13.77 -11.76 -13.75
C LYS A 5 14.88 -12.01 -14.76
N ALA A 6 15.26 -10.98 -15.52
CA ALA A 6 16.34 -11.05 -16.50
C ALA A 6 17.74 -10.95 -15.88
N GLY A 7 17.84 -10.77 -14.55
CA GLY A 7 19.13 -10.61 -13.86
C GLY A 7 19.83 -9.29 -14.14
N ARG A 8 19.11 -8.27 -14.62
CA ARG A 8 19.65 -6.91 -14.87
C ARG A 8 19.63 -6.04 -13.61
N LEU A 9 18.81 -6.40 -12.64
CA LEU A 9 18.65 -5.71 -11.37
C LEU A 9 18.82 -6.72 -10.24
N ASP A 10 19.58 -6.34 -9.22
CA ASP A 10 19.73 -7.11 -7.99
C ASP A 10 18.59 -6.86 -6.99
N GLY A 11 17.83 -5.77 -7.17
CA GLY A 11 16.72 -5.38 -6.31
C GLY A 11 15.94 -4.19 -6.83
N THR A 12 14.79 -3.93 -6.19
CA THR A 12 13.93 -2.76 -6.45
C THR A 12 13.37 -2.23 -5.14
N VAL A 13 13.08 -0.93 -5.10
CA VAL A 13 12.37 -0.28 -3.99
C VAL A 13 11.01 0.17 -4.50
N ALA A 14 9.94 -0.33 -3.88
CA ALA A 14 8.56 -0.03 -4.24
C ALA A 14 7.63 -0.25 -3.05
N ASP A 15 6.36 0.15 -3.18
CA ASP A 15 5.36 -0.01 -2.14
C ASP A 15 5.13 -1.49 -1.84
N LYS A 16 5.18 -1.86 -0.55
CA LYS A 16 5.05 -3.25 -0.07
C LYS A 16 3.78 -3.94 -0.57
N VAL A 17 2.69 -3.18 -0.66
CA VAL A 17 1.40 -3.66 -1.19
C VAL A 17 1.51 -4.07 -2.65
N GLU A 18 2.14 -3.23 -3.48
CA GLU A 18 2.35 -3.49 -4.90
C GLU A 18 3.31 -4.67 -5.07
N VAL A 19 4.43 -4.70 -4.35
CA VAL A 19 5.41 -5.79 -4.45
C VAL A 19 4.79 -7.12 -4.01
N ASN A 20 4.04 -7.14 -2.91
CA ASN A 20 3.44 -8.37 -2.41
C ASN A 20 2.38 -8.91 -3.39
N GLY A 21 1.37 -8.12 -3.76
CA GLY A 21 0.29 -8.56 -4.62
C GLY A 21 0.65 -8.67 -6.11
N GLY A 22 1.51 -7.77 -6.57
CA GLY A 22 1.92 -7.64 -7.96
C GLY A 22 2.99 -8.62 -8.40
N PHE A 23 3.78 -9.14 -7.46
CA PHE A 23 4.94 -10.01 -7.75
C PHE A 23 5.13 -11.17 -6.79
N LEU A 24 5.39 -10.92 -5.51
CA LEU A 24 5.82 -11.99 -4.57
C LEU A 24 4.77 -13.09 -4.36
N ARG A 25 3.48 -12.77 -4.49
CA ARG A 25 2.38 -13.74 -4.42
C ARG A 25 2.11 -14.48 -5.73
N LYS A 26 2.82 -14.16 -6.81
CA LYS A 26 2.69 -14.82 -8.12
C LYS A 26 3.82 -15.80 -8.34
N ASP A 27 3.67 -16.66 -9.35
CA ASP A 27 4.68 -17.66 -9.69
C ASP A 27 6.03 -17.01 -10.06
N GLU A 28 6.00 -15.84 -10.68
CA GLU A 28 7.21 -15.10 -11.06
C GLU A 28 8.01 -14.57 -9.87
N GLY A 29 7.36 -14.43 -8.70
CA GLY A 29 7.99 -14.00 -7.45
C GLY A 29 8.69 -15.11 -6.67
N LYS A 30 8.57 -16.38 -7.11
CA LYS A 30 9.24 -17.51 -6.45
C LYS A 30 10.76 -17.32 -6.47
N GLY A 31 11.39 -17.47 -5.30
CA GLY A 31 12.83 -17.27 -5.11
C GLY A 31 13.23 -15.82 -4.82
N TYR A 32 12.28 -14.90 -4.75
CA TYR A 32 12.50 -13.51 -4.32
C TYR A 32 11.86 -13.27 -2.95
N GLY A 33 12.25 -12.18 -2.29
CA GLY A 33 11.68 -11.77 -1.01
C GLY A 33 12.03 -10.34 -0.67
N PHE A 34 11.46 -9.85 0.44
CA PHE A 34 11.85 -8.57 0.99
C PHE A 34 13.26 -8.65 1.61
N VAL A 35 14.04 -7.59 1.43
CA VAL A 35 15.40 -7.48 1.99
C VAL A 35 15.45 -6.21 2.84
N GLY A 36 15.88 -6.36 4.10
CA GLY A 36 16.00 -5.24 5.04
C GLY A 36 14.67 -4.78 5.66
N PRO A 37 14.73 -3.73 6.50
CA PRO A 37 13.55 -3.15 7.12
C PRO A 37 12.76 -2.28 6.13
N ASP A 38 11.50 -1.98 6.49
CA ASP A 38 10.69 -1.02 5.74
C ASP A 38 11.32 0.39 5.79
N LEU A 39 11.36 1.07 4.65
CA LEU A 39 11.86 2.44 4.55
C LEU A 39 10.74 3.43 4.95
N ALA A 40 10.72 3.81 6.24
CA ALA A 40 9.65 4.63 6.82
C ALA A 40 10.14 6.02 7.27
N GLN A 41 10.68 6.81 6.35
CA GLN A 41 11.12 8.19 6.61
C GLN A 41 10.03 9.19 6.17
N PRO A 42 9.28 9.85 7.10
CA PRO A 42 8.14 10.69 6.73
C PRO A 42 8.48 11.83 5.76
N LYS A 43 9.71 12.36 5.84
CA LYS A 43 10.22 13.38 4.91
C LYS A 43 10.14 12.94 3.44
N TYR A 44 10.36 11.65 3.16
CA TYR A 44 10.42 11.13 1.79
C TYR A 44 9.19 10.32 1.41
N PHE A 45 8.59 9.60 2.36
CA PHE A 45 7.50 8.65 2.09
C PHE A 45 6.13 9.10 2.64
N GLY A 46 6.08 10.18 3.41
CA GLY A 46 4.85 10.66 4.06
C GLY A 46 4.33 9.73 5.15
N ASP A 47 3.08 9.97 5.56
CA ASP A 47 2.41 9.28 6.68
C ASP A 47 1.38 8.23 6.19
N GLY A 48 1.45 7.84 4.92
CA GLY A 48 0.54 6.85 4.31
C GLY A 48 -0.13 7.36 3.03
N VAL A 49 -1.27 6.75 2.70
CA VAL A 49 -1.98 6.98 1.43
C VAL A 49 -3.26 7.79 1.66
N GLY A 50 -3.52 8.77 0.80
CA GLY A 50 -4.70 9.63 0.88
C GLY A 50 -5.38 9.86 -0.46
N VAL A 51 -6.64 10.27 -0.42
CA VAL A 51 -7.37 10.74 -1.60
C VAL A 51 -6.94 12.18 -1.88
N ALA A 52 -6.24 12.42 -2.98
CA ALA A 52 -5.81 13.76 -3.38
C ALA A 52 -7.00 14.60 -3.86
N LEU A 53 -7.10 15.83 -3.35
CA LEU A 53 -8.15 16.79 -3.69
C LEU A 53 -7.56 18.14 -4.09
N ARG A 54 -8.32 18.96 -4.83
CA ARG A 54 -7.93 20.35 -5.06
C ARG A 54 -7.99 21.11 -3.75
N LYS A 55 -7.09 22.08 -3.58
CA LYS A 55 -7.10 23.02 -2.45
C LYS A 55 -8.44 23.78 -2.42
N GLY A 56 -8.93 24.06 -1.21
CA GLY A 56 -10.20 24.77 -0.99
C GLY A 56 -11.47 23.90 -1.02
N GLN A 57 -11.40 22.62 -1.39
CA GLN A 57 -12.56 21.72 -1.41
C GLN A 57 -12.90 21.13 -0.03
N THR A 58 -13.16 21.99 0.96
CA THR A 58 -13.37 21.58 2.36
C THR A 58 -14.56 20.63 2.54
N ASP A 59 -15.68 20.88 1.87
CA ASP A 59 -16.88 20.06 2.01
C ASP A 59 -16.65 18.63 1.49
N LEU A 60 -16.02 18.51 0.31
CA LEU A 60 -15.67 17.21 -0.27
C LEU A 60 -14.66 16.46 0.62
N LYS A 61 -13.66 17.17 1.15
CA LYS A 61 -12.70 16.61 2.11
C LYS A 61 -13.42 16.03 3.33
N ASN A 62 -14.37 16.78 3.90
CA ASN A 62 -15.12 16.35 5.07
C ASN A 62 -16.03 15.15 4.79
N GLN A 63 -16.70 15.13 3.64
CA GLN A 63 -17.52 14.00 3.21
C GLN A 63 -16.67 12.71 3.05
N LEU A 64 -15.52 12.80 2.37
CA LEU A 64 -14.62 11.66 2.20
C LEU A 64 -14.05 11.17 3.53
N ASN A 65 -13.59 12.08 4.39
CA ASN A 65 -13.09 11.73 5.72
C ASN A 65 -14.18 11.06 6.58
N GLY A 66 -15.42 11.57 6.52
CA GLY A 66 -16.57 11.00 7.21
C GLY A 66 -16.87 9.57 6.72
N ALA A 67 -16.86 9.36 5.40
CA ALA A 67 -17.07 8.04 4.81
C ALA A 67 -15.96 7.05 5.20
N ILE A 68 -14.69 7.46 5.12
CA ILE A 68 -13.54 6.64 5.54
C ILE A 68 -13.67 6.26 7.02
N LYS A 69 -14.00 7.22 7.89
CA LYS A 69 -14.22 6.95 9.32
C LYS A 69 -15.36 5.94 9.52
N ALA A 70 -16.47 6.11 8.82
CA ALA A 70 -17.63 5.22 8.93
C ALA A 70 -17.29 3.77 8.54
N ILE A 71 -16.66 3.55 7.38
CA ILE A 71 -16.31 2.19 6.92
C ILE A 71 -15.28 1.50 7.82
N ARG A 72 -14.43 2.28 8.50
CA ARG A 72 -13.50 1.75 9.49
C ARG A 72 -14.21 1.36 10.78
N SER A 73 -15.08 2.24 11.29
CA SER A 73 -15.80 1.99 12.54
C SER A 73 -16.77 0.80 12.46
N ASN A 74 -17.28 0.50 11.27
CA ASN A 74 -18.26 -0.57 11.08
C ASN A 74 -17.65 -1.88 10.51
N GLY A 75 -16.32 -1.98 10.44
CA GLY A 75 -15.61 -3.18 9.97
C GLY A 75 -15.65 -3.44 8.46
N THR A 76 -16.28 -2.57 7.66
CA THR A 76 -16.30 -2.69 6.20
C THR A 76 -14.89 -2.59 5.62
N TYR A 77 -14.07 -1.68 6.15
CA TYR A 77 -12.67 -1.55 5.77
C TYR A 77 -11.91 -2.88 5.95
N ASP A 78 -12.00 -3.47 7.14
CA ASP A 78 -11.30 -4.72 7.45
C ASP A 78 -11.76 -5.87 6.55
N LYS A 79 -13.06 -5.94 6.25
CA LYS A 79 -13.61 -6.92 5.31
C LYS A 79 -13.03 -6.77 3.91
N ILE A 80 -12.87 -5.53 3.43
CA ILE A 80 -12.25 -5.24 2.13
C ILE A 80 -10.75 -5.56 2.17
N ALA A 81 -10.03 -5.09 3.19
CA ALA A 81 -8.58 -5.28 3.32
C ALA A 81 -8.20 -6.76 3.35
N LYS A 82 -8.89 -7.58 4.17
CA LYS A 82 -8.63 -9.03 4.30
C LYS A 82 -8.84 -9.82 3.01
N LYS A 83 -9.59 -9.28 2.04
CA LYS A 83 -9.73 -9.91 0.71
C LYS A 83 -8.43 -9.84 -0.10
N TYR A 84 -7.62 -8.81 0.11
CA TYR A 84 -6.44 -8.52 -0.72
C TYR A 84 -5.12 -8.70 0.01
N PHE A 85 -5.11 -8.52 1.33
CA PHE A 85 -3.89 -8.48 2.14
C PHE A 85 -3.96 -9.48 3.28
N ASP A 86 -2.88 -10.22 3.47
CA ASP A 86 -2.63 -11.14 4.57
C ASP A 86 -1.90 -10.48 5.76
N PHE A 87 -1.77 -9.15 5.72
CA PHE A 87 -1.21 -8.31 6.77
C PHE A 87 -2.07 -7.06 6.96
N ASP A 88 -1.84 -6.33 8.05
CA ASP A 88 -2.49 -5.03 8.26
C ASP A 88 -1.90 -3.97 7.33
N VAL A 89 -2.65 -3.65 6.27
CA VAL A 89 -2.25 -2.68 5.25
C VAL A 89 -2.39 -1.23 5.70
N TYR A 90 -3.18 -0.95 6.75
CA TYR A 90 -3.31 0.41 7.25
C TYR A 90 -2.12 0.78 8.13
N GLY A 91 -1.54 -0.19 8.85
CA GLY A 91 -0.55 0.09 9.89
C GLY A 91 -1.18 0.77 11.11
N LYS A 92 -0.37 1.09 12.12
CA LYS A 92 -0.83 1.89 13.27
C LYS A 92 -1.01 3.35 12.89
#